data_AF-A0A0P7WHV9-F1
#
_entry.id   AF-A0A0P7WHV9-F1
#
_cell.length_a   1.000
_cell.length_b   1.000
_cell.length_c   1.000
_cell.angle_alpha   90.00
_cell.angle_beta   90.00
_cell.angle_gamma   90.00
#
_symmetry.space_group_name_H-M   'P 1'
#
loop_
_entity.id
_entity.type
_entity.pdbx_description
1 polymer ?
#
loop_
_entity_poly.entity_id
_entity_poly.type
_entity_poly.pdbx_seq_one_letter_code
_entity_poly.pdbx_strand_id
1 'polypeptide(L)' 'MGLPFWAGVFGAVVSAIFLLRAWLELRRNREGHLRNAAMIHVGMAGLFLPACLFIMFAAAQ' A
#
# COMPACT_ATOMS: atom_id res chain seq x y z
N MET A 1 -11.26 20.00 0.34
CA MET A 1 -10.33 18.92 0.75
C MET A 1 -8.98 19.54 1.07
N GLY A 2 -8.55 19.49 2.34
CA GLY A 2 -7.28 20.07 2.79
C GLY A 2 -6.05 19.19 2.49
N LEU A 3 -4.87 19.64 2.91
CA LEU A 3 -3.61 18.91 2.81
C LEU A 3 -3.70 17.45 3.34
N PRO A 4 -4.36 17.16 4.48
CA PRO A 4 -4.46 15.78 4.98
C PRO A 4 -5.17 14.82 4.02
N PHE A 5 -6.23 15.29 3.35
CA PHE A 5 -6.96 14.48 2.37
C PHE A 5 -6.04 14.05 1.22
N TRP A 6 -5.30 15.01 0.63
CA TRP A 6 -4.39 14.73 -0.49
C TRP A 6 -3.18 13.89 -0.08
N ALA A 7 -2.69 14.02 1.16
CA ALA A 7 -1.69 13.12 1.71
C ALA A 7 -2.22 11.67 1.79
N GLY A 8 -3.47 11.49 2.21
CA GLY A 8 -4.15 10.20 2.20
C GLY A 8 -4.28 9.62 0.78
N VAL A 9 -4.70 10.43 -0.20
CA VAL A 9 -4.79 10.00 -1.61
C VAL A 9 -3.43 9.54 -2.14
N PHE A 10 -2.38 10.34 -1.94
CA PHE A 10 -1.04 9.99 -2.39
C PHE A 10 -0.54 8.69 -1.75
N GLY A 11 -0.68 8.56 -0.42
CA GLY A 11 -0.31 7.34 0.30
C GLY A 11 -1.07 6.12 -0.18
N ALA A 12 -2.38 6.25 -0.45
CA ALA A 12 -3.21 5.16 -0.97
C ALA A 12 -2.74 4.69 -2.36
N VAL A 13 -2.41 5.63 -3.27
CA VAL A 13 -1.89 5.30 -4.61
C VAL A 13 -0.55 4.56 -4.52
N VAL A 14 0.39 5.07 -3.71
CA VAL A 14 1.70 4.42 -3.51
C VAL A 14 1.51 3.02 -2.92
N SER A 15 0.68 2.89 -1.88
CA SER A 15 0.41 1.60 -1.25
C SER A 15 -0.17 0.59 -2.23
N ALA A 16 -1.14 1.00 -3.05
CA ALA A 16 -1.75 0.14 -4.07
C ALA A 16 -0.73 -0.35 -5.11
N ILE A 17 0.17 0.52 -5.58
CA ILE A 17 1.24 0.15 -6.53
C ILE A 17 2.17 -0.89 -5.89
N PHE A 18 2.61 -0.65 -4.65
CA PHE A 18 3.50 -1.58 -3.96
C PHE A 18 2.84 -2.93 -3.68
N LEU A 19 1.59 -2.94 -3.27
CA LEU A 19 0.82 -4.15 -3.05
C LEU A 19 0.67 -4.96 -4.35
N LEU A 20 0.38 -4.29 -5.47
CA LEU A 20 0.29 -4.94 -6.78
C LEU A 20 1.62 -5.54 -7.23
N ARG A 21 2.74 -4.80 -7.09
CA ARG A 21 4.07 -5.31 -7.43
C ARG A 21 4.47 -6.50 -6.56
N ALA A 22 4.23 -6.42 -5.26
CA ALA A 22 4.52 -7.50 -4.34
C ALA A 22 3.67 -8.75 -4.65
N TRP A 23 2.38 -8.56 -4.95
CA TRP A 23 1.49 -9.64 -5.38
C TRP A 23 1.97 -10.30 -6.68
N LEU A 24 2.37 -9.52 -7.69
CA LEU A 24 2.93 -10.04 -8.94
C LEU A 24 4.22 -10.84 -8.71
N GLU A 25 5.09 -10.40 -7.79
CA GLU A 25 6.32 -11.11 -7.46
C GLU A 25 6.03 -12.43 -6.71
N LEU A 26 5.09 -12.43 -5.76
CA LEU A 26 4.67 -13.66 -5.08
C LEU A 26 4.07 -14.69 -6.06
N ARG A 27 3.33 -14.22 -7.08
CA ARG A 27 2.79 -15.09 -8.14
C ARG A 27 3.84 -15.76 -9.00
N ARG A 28 5.07 -15.22 -9.09
CA ARG A 28 6.16 -15.88 -9.82
C ARG A 28 6.60 -17.17 -9.12
N ASN A 29 6.27 -17.34 -7.84
CA ASN A 29 6.53 -18.53 -7.03
C ASN A 29 7.99 -19.02 -7.11
N ARG A 30 8.93 -18.09 -7.19
CA ARG A 30 10.37 -18.36 -7.15
C ARG A 30 10.90 -17.94 -5.79
N GLU A 31 11.71 -18.79 -5.18
CA GLU A 31 12.38 -18.44 -3.94
C GLU A 31 13.51 -17.44 -4.18
N GLY A 32 13.75 -16.57 -3.19
CA GLY A 32 14.79 -15.56 -3.25
C GLY A 32 14.49 -14.33 -2.39
N HIS A 33 15.48 -13.43 -2.33
CA HIS A 33 15.40 -12.20 -1.57
C HIS A 33 14.18 -11.33 -1.95
N LEU A 34 13.84 -11.30 -3.24
CA LEU A 34 12.69 -10.55 -3.75
C LEU A 34 11.34 -11.10 -3.26
N ARG A 35 11.20 -12.43 -3.13
CA ARG A 35 10.00 -13.04 -2.57
C ARG A 35 9.83 -12.70 -1.09
N ASN A 36 10.92 -12.73 -0.32
CA ASN A 36 10.88 -12.29 1.09
C ASN A 36 10.49 -10.81 1.22
N ALA A 37 11.10 -9.95 0.41
CA ALA A 37 10.73 -8.53 0.35
C ALA A 37 9.25 -8.36 -0.02
N ALA A 38 8.74 -9.11 -0.99
CA ALA A 38 7.34 -9.06 -1.40
C ALA A 38 6.37 -9.46 -0.26
N MET A 39 6.69 -10.49 0.52
CA MET A 39 5.85 -10.87 1.69
C MET A 39 5.74 -9.73 2.71
N ILE A 40 6.85 -9.06 3.02
CA ILE A 40 6.87 -7.93 3.96
C ILE A 40 6.09 -6.74 3.38
N HIS A 41 6.28 -6.42 2.09
CA HIS A 41 5.59 -5.31 1.43
C HIS A 41 4.08 -5.55 1.34
N VAL A 42 3.62 -6.78 1.14
CA VAL A 42 2.18 -7.10 1.20
C VAL A 42 1.62 -6.78 2.59
N GLY A 43 2.30 -7.18 3.65
CA GLY A 43 1.89 -6.87 5.03
C GLY A 43 1.88 -5.36 5.31
N MET A 44 2.96 -4.66 4.98
CA MET A 44 3.07 -3.22 5.20
C MET A 44 2.04 -2.42 4.39
N ALA A 45 1.91 -2.68 3.09
CA ALA A 45 0.97 -1.99 2.22
C ALA A 45 -0.49 -2.33 2.59
N GLY A 46 -0.75 -3.57 3.00
CA GLY A 46 -2.06 -4.02 3.46
C GLY A 46 -2.54 -3.32 4.74
N LEU A 47 -1.61 -2.89 5.61
CA LEU A 47 -1.92 -2.07 6.79
C LEU A 47 -1.97 -0.57 6.48
N PHE A 48 -1.07 -0.09 5.62
CA PHE A 48 -0.94 1.33 5.31
C PHE A 48 -2.09 1.85 4.43
N LEU A 49 -2.57 1.04 3.47
CA LEU A 49 -3.68 1.44 2.60
C LEU A 49 -4.98 1.77 3.39
N PRO A 50 -5.45 0.93 4.34
CA PRO A 50 -6.55 1.28 5.24
C PRO A 50 -6.32 2.58 6.01
N ALA A 51 -5.10 2.83 6.51
CA ALA A 51 -4.78 4.06 7.23
C ALA A 51 -4.91 5.30 6.33
N CYS A 52 -4.47 5.22 5.08
CA CYS A 52 -4.65 6.29 4.10
C CYS A 52 -6.13 6.57 3.81
N LEU A 53 -6.95 5.52 3.66
CA LEU A 53 -8.40 5.65 3.46
C LEU A 53 -9.06 6.30 4.68
N PHE A 54 -8.68 5.90 5.89
CA PHE A 54 -9.17 6.52 7.12
C PHE A 54 -8.88 8.03 7.15
N ILE A 55 -7.65 8.45 6.83
CA ILE A 55 -7.27 9.87 6.77
C ILE A 55 -8.14 10.62 5.75
N MET A 56 -8.38 10.04 4.58
CA MET A 56 -9.24 10.64 3.57
C MET A 56 -10.67 10.83 4.07
N PHE A 57 -11.27 9.80 4.69
CA PHE A 57 -12.63 9.91 5.23
C PHE A 57 -12.71 10.91 6.37
N ALA A 58 -11.72 10.91 7.28
CA ALA A 58 -11.69 11.85 8.40
C ALA A 58 -11.50 13.31 7.95
N ALA A 59 -10.73 13.55 6.89
CA ALA A 59 -10.43 14.88 6.35
C ALA A 59 -11.39 15.36 5.25
N ALA A 60 -12.37 14.53 4.88
CA ALA A 60 -13.43 14.86 3.93
C ALA A 60 -14.68 15.45 4.59
N GLN A 61 -14.75 15.38 5.92
CA GLN A 61 -15.75 15.99 6.81
C GLN A 61 -15.45 17.48 6.98
#